data_AF-A0A497KSP8-F1
#
_entry.id   AF-A0A497KSP8-F1
#
_cell.length_a   1.000
_cell.length_b   1.000
_cell.length_c   1.000
_cell.angle_alpha   90.00
_cell.angle_beta   90.00
_cell.angle_gamma   90.00
#
_symmetry.space_group_name_H-M   'P 1'
#
loop_
_entity.id
_entity.type
_entity.pdbx_description
1 polymer ?
#
loop_
_entity_poly.entity_id
_entity_poly.type
_entity_poly.pdbx_seq_one_letter_code
_entity_poly.pdbx_strand_id
1 'polypeptide(L)' 'LEARRMGLAFIHWLPKGLGVEAEVVMPDASRIKGLVEPLCLEEEAGSIVQFERFGFARIDSLKPFVAYYAHR' A
#
# COMPACT_ATOMS: atom_id res chain seq x y z
N LEU A 1 -9.12 -21.03 -7.78
CA LEU A 1 -8.90 -22.02 -6.69
C LEU A 1 -7.82 -23.05 -7.03
N GLU A 2 -7.55 -23.35 -8.31
CA GLU A 2 -6.42 -24.19 -8.79
C GLU A 2 -5.05 -23.81 -8.20
N ALA A 3 -4.67 -22.52 -8.27
CA ALA A 3 -3.38 -22.03 -7.76
C ALA A 3 -3.19 -22.27 -6.25
N ARG A 4 -4.28 -22.22 -5.46
CA ARG A 4 -4.24 -22.59 -4.02
C ARG A 4 -4.02 -24.09 -3.84
N ARG A 5 -4.66 -24.94 -4.66
CA ARG A 5 -4.47 -26.40 -4.63
C ARG A 5 -3.04 -26.80 -5.00
N MET A 6 -2.40 -26.04 -5.90
CA MET A 6 -1.02 -26.24 -6.33
C MET A 6 0.03 -25.62 -5.38
N GLY A 7 -0.37 -24.97 -4.29
CA GLY A 7 0.56 -24.36 -3.33
C GLY A 7 1.36 -23.18 -3.90
N LEU A 8 0.85 -22.50 -4.93
CA LEU A 8 1.56 -21.38 -5.56
C LEU A 8 1.54 -20.13 -4.67
N ALA A 9 2.65 -19.39 -4.67
CA ALA A 9 2.76 -18.13 -3.95
C ALA A 9 1.93 -17.02 -4.63
N PHE A 10 1.13 -16.32 -3.86
CA PHE A 10 0.43 -15.11 -4.30
C PHE A 10 1.28 -13.89 -4.02
N ILE A 11 1.34 -12.97 -4.99
CA ILE A 11 2.00 -11.67 -4.86
C ILE A 11 0.99 -10.56 -5.17
N HIS A 12 1.11 -9.42 -4.48
CA HIS A 12 0.43 -8.21 -4.93
C HIS A 12 1.17 -7.65 -6.15
N TRP A 13 0.47 -6.90 -6.99
CA TRP A 13 1.05 -6.31 -8.19
C TRP A 13 0.27 -5.06 -8.59
N LEU A 14 0.91 -4.21 -9.40
CA LEU A 14 0.29 -3.04 -10.01
C LEU A 14 0.49 -3.09 -11.53
N PRO A 15 -0.49 -2.69 -12.34
CA PRO A 15 -0.30 -2.54 -13.77
C PRO A 15 0.79 -1.50 -14.07
N LYS A 16 1.67 -1.81 -15.04
CA LYS A 16 2.75 -0.92 -15.43
C LYS A 16 2.20 0.42 -15.91
N GLY A 17 2.73 1.52 -15.37
CA GLY A 17 2.36 2.89 -15.76
C GLY A 17 1.14 3.47 -15.02
N LEU A 18 0.47 2.69 -14.16
CA LEU A 18 -0.64 3.18 -13.34
C LEU A 18 -0.25 3.48 -11.89
N GLY A 19 0.96 3.11 -11.45
CA GLY A 19 1.39 3.36 -10.07
C GLY A 19 1.57 4.85 -9.78
N VAL A 20 1.11 5.29 -8.61
CA VAL A 20 1.35 6.62 -8.05
C VAL A 20 2.47 6.54 -7.01
N GLU A 21 3.44 7.44 -7.06
CA GLU A 21 4.53 7.49 -6.07
C GLU A 21 3.99 7.72 -4.66
N ALA A 22 4.47 6.91 -3.71
CA ALA A 22 4.01 6.91 -2.34
C ALA A 22 5.15 6.60 -1.37
N GLU A 23 5.02 7.13 -0.15
CA GLU A 23 5.87 6.79 0.98
C GLU A 23 5.05 6.23 2.15
N VAL A 24 5.57 5.20 2.80
CA VAL A 24 5.06 4.73 4.09
C VAL A 24 6.10 5.03 5.17
N VAL A 25 5.68 5.77 6.20
CA VAL A 25 6.45 5.99 7.42
C VAL A 25 6.24 4.81 8.36
N MET A 26 7.33 4.16 8.73
CA MET A 26 7.34 3.00 9.61
C MET A 26 7.44 3.43 11.09
N PRO A 27 7.13 2.54 12.06
CA PRO A 27 7.18 2.88 13.49
C PRO A 27 8.56 3.30 14.01
N ASP A 28 9.64 2.91 13.32
CA ASP A 28 11.02 3.31 13.60
C ASP A 28 11.42 4.64 12.92
N ALA A 29 10.43 5.38 12.41
CA ALA A 29 10.58 6.60 11.61
C ALA A 29 11.31 6.43 10.28
N SER A 30 11.62 5.20 9.86
CA SER A 30 12.12 4.94 8.51
C SER A 30 11.03 5.14 7.47
N ARG A 31 11.42 5.40 6.21
CA ARG A 31 10.51 5.64 5.09
C ARG A 31 10.72 4.59 4.01
N ILE A 32 9.64 3.90 3.65
CA ILE A 32 9.62 2.97 2.51
C ILE A 32 8.98 3.70 1.33
N LYS A 33 9.72 3.80 0.22
CA LYS A 33 9.23 4.37 -1.04
C LYS A 33 8.67 3.27 -1.94
N GLY A 34 7.58 3.56 -2.63
CA GLY A 34 6.94 2.61 -3.53
C GLY A 34 5.88 3.24 -4.41
N LEU A 35 5.02 2.38 -4.95
CA LEU A 35 3.87 2.76 -5.77
C LEU A 35 2.58 2.25 -5.12
N VAL A 36 1.53 3.06 -5.19
CA VAL A 36 0.15 2.68 -4.84
C VAL A 36 -0.75 2.74 -6.08
N GLU A 37 -1.92 2.12 -6.00
CA GLU A 37 -2.93 2.23 -7.05
C GLU A 37 -3.52 3.65 -7.12
N PRO A 38 -3.97 4.12 -8.29
CA PRO A 38 -4.59 5.43 -8.43
C PRO A 38 -5.81 5.66 -7.53
N LEU A 39 -6.56 4.60 -7.24
CA LEU A 39 -7.74 4.63 -6.37
C LEU A 39 -7.39 5.10 -4.95
N CYS A 40 -6.15 4.93 -4.48
CA CYS A 40 -5.71 5.48 -3.21
C CYS A 40 -5.77 7.02 -3.17
N LEU A 41 -5.80 7.70 -4.32
CA LEU A 41 -5.95 9.16 -4.38
C LEU A 41 -7.40 9.64 -4.25
N GLU A 42 -8.37 8.72 -4.30
CA GLU A 42 -9.79 9.01 -4.09
C GLU A 42 -10.19 8.90 -2.60
N GLU A 43 -9.30 8.34 -1.78
CA GLU A 43 -9.44 8.28 -0.32
C GLU A 43 -9.21 9.64 0.35
N GLU A 44 -9.57 9.75 1.62
CA GLU A 44 -9.37 10.94 2.43
C GLU A 44 -8.13 10.84 3.32
N ALA A 45 -7.50 11.98 3.62
CA ALA A 45 -6.50 12.03 4.66
C ALA A 45 -7.14 11.62 6.00
N GLY A 46 -6.51 10.68 6.71
CA GLY A 46 -7.05 10.04 7.90
C GLY A 46 -7.66 8.65 7.65
N SER A 47 -7.98 8.28 6.40
CA SER A 47 -8.45 6.93 6.06
C SER A 47 -7.43 5.86 6.47
N ILE A 48 -7.92 4.74 7.00
CA ILE A 48 -7.11 3.54 7.26
C ILE A 48 -7.31 2.59 6.07
N VAL A 49 -6.21 2.27 5.39
CA VAL A 49 -6.19 1.37 4.23
C VAL A 49 -5.37 0.12 4.54
N GLN A 50 -5.71 -0.99 3.86
CA GLN A 50 -4.95 -2.24 3.94
C GLN A 50 -4.16 -2.45 2.66
N PHE A 51 -2.84 -2.32 2.72
CA PHE A 51 -1.98 -2.70 1.61
C PHE A 51 -1.76 -4.22 1.61
N GLU A 52 -2.16 -4.88 0.53
CA GLU A 52 -2.14 -6.33 0.45
C GLU A 52 -0.74 -6.92 0.72
N ARG A 53 -0.68 -7.85 1.67
CA ARG A 53 0.56 -8.54 2.09
C ARG A 53 1.65 -7.61 2.64
N PHE A 54 1.34 -6.34 2.89
CA PHE A 54 2.22 -5.36 3.53
C PHE A 54 1.72 -5.03 4.95
N GLY A 55 0.46 -4.58 5.08
CA GLY A 55 -0.17 -4.26 6.36
C GLY A 55 -1.18 -3.12 6.26
N PHE A 56 -1.73 -2.73 7.40
CA PHE A 56 -2.61 -1.58 7.55
C PHE A 56 -1.80 -0.30 7.74
N ALA A 57 -2.25 0.78 7.12
CA ALA A 57 -1.65 2.11 7.25
C ALA A 57 -2.73 3.20 7.24
N ARG A 58 -2.47 4.31 7.93
CA ARG A 58 -3.31 5.52 7.88
C ARG A 58 -2.75 6.50 6.85
N ILE A 59 -3.56 6.96 5.91
CA ILE A 59 -3.19 8.02 4.98
C ILE A 59 -3.05 9.33 5.76
N ASP A 60 -1.92 10.02 5.58
CA ASP A 60 -1.62 11.29 6.23
C ASP A 60 -1.70 12.46 5.26
N SER A 61 -1.22 12.25 4.03
CA SER A 61 -1.34 13.19 2.93
C SER A 61 -1.55 12.44 1.61
N LEU A 62 -2.27 13.05 0.68
CA LEU A 62 -2.48 12.52 -0.68
C LEU A 62 -1.51 13.13 -1.70
N LYS A 63 -0.92 14.31 -1.40
CA LYS A 63 -0.02 15.05 -2.30
C LYS A 63 1.07 15.77 -1.48
N PRO A 64 2.30 15.22 -1.37
CA PRO A 64 2.69 13.87 -1.82
C PRO A 64 1.94 12.78 -1.04
N PHE A 65 1.77 11.60 -1.63
CA PHE A 65 1.10 10.49 -0.94
C PHE A 65 1.99 9.95 0.18
N VAL A 66 1.54 10.09 1.43
CA VAL A 66 2.24 9.64 2.63
C VAL A 66 1.27 8.90 3.53
N ALA A 67 1.64 7.71 3.97
CA ALA A 67 0.88 6.93 4.94
C ALA A 67 1.75 6.52 6.14
N TYR A 68 1.15 6.33 7.31
CA TYR A 68 1.82 5.82 8.50
C TYR A 68 1.41 4.38 8.75
N TYR A 69 2.41 3.50 8.84
CA TYR A 69 2.19 2.09 9.11
C TYR A 69 1.60 1.87 10.51
N ALA A 70 0.60 0.99 10.60
CA ALA A 70 0.00 0.57 11.86
C ALA A 70 0.51 -0.82 12.29
N HIS A 71 0.04 -1.87 11.61
CA HIS A 71 0.39 -3.27 11.89
C HIS A 71 0.06 -4.17 10.69
N ARG A 72 0.41 -5.46 10.77
CA ARG A 72 0.10 -6.49 9.76
C ARG A 72 -0.67 -7.64 10.37
#